data_AF-A0A7J6DYI5-F1
#
_entry.id   AF-A0A7J6DYI5-F1
#
_cell.length_a   1.000
_cell.length_b   1.000
_cell.length_c   1.000
_cell.angle_alpha   90.00
_cell.angle_beta   90.00
_cell.angle_gamma   90.00
#
_symmetry.space_group_name_H-M   'P 1'
#
loop_
_entity.id
_entity.type
_entity.pdbx_description
1 polymer ?
#
loop_
_entity_poly.entity_id
_entity_poly.type
_entity_poly.pdbx_seq_one_letter_code
_entity_poly.pdbx_strand_id
1 'polypeptide(L)'
;MNTGTFRDPWLPRPPSFIPSSRPAYEVARVSDIIESPGKWNNEVVNQYFNVADAECILSIPLSLFNHEDSWFWHYTNHGSYFVGSGYNLAMTVDKFQPSSASDVFSLWWKQFWGLKIPRKILHFAWTGYHEILPTRNGLFRRNIASSTSCQLCGFGGESNAHAIFWCPVAQGIWNLMEFSFLHEVKEEIDFKNVLLYASEVVDREAFAKFIICSWAIWTERNKITHGQKIRQPQFVVEWIISYYESILSMKAGPKKSSQTNGRNREASAGSSTSAQEQRCGGILRR
;
A
#
# COMPACT_ATOMS: atom_id res chain seq x y z
N MET A 1 -27.76 22.31 14.67
CA MET A 1 -26.88 21.46 13.83
C MET A 1 -26.26 22.33 12.75
N ASN A 2 -25.00 22.10 12.37
CA ASN A 2 -24.35 22.86 11.28
C ASN A 2 -24.13 22.03 9.99
N THR A 3 -24.72 20.83 9.87
CA THR A 3 -24.47 19.97 8.70
C THR A 3 -25.24 20.41 7.47
N GLY A 4 -24.52 20.53 6.36
CA GLY A 4 -25.03 20.96 5.08
C GLY A 4 -25.71 19.82 4.32
N THR A 5 -26.98 19.99 3.99
CA THR A 5 -27.89 18.97 3.45
C THR A 5 -27.34 18.20 2.25
N PHE A 6 -26.66 18.90 1.33
CA PHE A 6 -26.11 18.36 0.08
C PHE A 6 -24.58 18.55 -0.02
N ARG A 7 -23.90 18.66 1.12
CA ARG A 7 -22.44 18.88 1.20
C ARG A 7 -21.75 17.90 2.14
N ASP A 8 -22.40 17.58 3.26
CA ASP A 8 -21.84 16.69 4.28
C ASP A 8 -22.42 15.27 4.16
N PRO A 9 -21.67 14.22 4.53
CA PRO A 9 -22.19 12.85 4.60
C PRO A 9 -23.02 12.67 5.88
N TRP A 10 -24.35 12.56 5.76
CA TRP A 10 -25.26 12.39 6.91
C TRP A 10 -26.38 11.36 6.70
N LEU A 11 -26.57 10.83 5.48
CA LEU A 11 -27.53 9.77 5.19
C LEU A 11 -26.89 8.38 5.36
N PRO A 12 -27.55 7.40 6.00
CA PRO A 12 -27.02 6.05 6.22
C PRO A 12 -27.12 5.18 4.96
N ARG A 13 -26.65 5.68 3.82
CA ARG A 13 -26.71 5.02 2.50
C ARG A 13 -25.38 5.16 1.75
N PRO A 14 -24.59 4.08 1.67
CA PRO A 14 -23.38 4.03 0.86
C PRO A 14 -23.67 4.22 -0.64
N PRO A 15 -22.68 4.64 -1.45
CA PRO A 15 -21.31 5.02 -1.06
C PRO A 15 -21.16 6.51 -0.73
N SER A 16 -22.13 7.36 -1.12
CA SER A 16 -22.01 8.82 -1.02
C SER A 16 -22.35 9.36 0.37
N PHE A 17 -23.26 8.71 1.10
CA PHE A 17 -23.84 9.20 2.37
C PHE A 17 -24.49 10.60 2.26
N ILE A 18 -24.76 11.06 1.03
CA ILE A 18 -25.28 12.39 0.64
C ILE A 18 -26.51 12.15 -0.25
N PRO A 19 -27.56 13.00 -0.22
CA PRO A 19 -28.73 12.84 -1.07
C PRO A 19 -28.34 12.81 -2.55
N SER A 20 -29.00 11.97 -3.35
CA SER A 20 -28.66 11.76 -4.76
C SER A 20 -29.16 12.88 -5.68
N SER A 21 -30.22 13.61 -5.29
CA SER A 21 -30.74 14.76 -6.03
C SER A 21 -30.45 16.09 -5.34
N ARG A 22 -29.86 17.06 -6.06
CA ARG A 22 -29.86 18.47 -5.64
C ARG A 22 -31.07 19.22 -6.22
N PRO A 23 -31.99 19.76 -5.41
CA PRO A 23 -33.05 20.64 -5.89
C PRO A 23 -32.50 22.01 -6.32
N ALA A 24 -33.29 22.76 -7.08
CA ALA A 24 -32.93 24.08 -7.60
C ALA A 24 -32.95 25.21 -6.54
N TYR A 25 -33.45 24.94 -5.33
CA TYR A 25 -33.43 25.84 -4.18
C TYR A 25 -32.80 25.13 -2.98
N GLU A 26 -31.84 25.79 -2.31
CA GLU A 26 -31.06 25.17 -1.23
C GLU A 26 -31.84 25.13 0.10
N VAL A 27 -32.25 23.93 0.53
CA VAL A 27 -32.34 23.63 1.97
C VAL A 27 -30.90 23.57 2.49
N ALA A 28 -30.43 24.63 3.14
CA ALA A 28 -29.02 24.80 3.46
C ALA A 28 -28.51 23.78 4.49
N ARG A 29 -29.28 23.47 5.53
CA ARG A 29 -28.90 22.57 6.63
C ARG A 29 -29.93 21.51 6.95
N VAL A 30 -29.46 20.41 7.52
CA VAL A 30 -30.30 19.32 8.06
C VAL A 30 -31.19 19.78 9.22
N SER A 31 -30.85 20.88 9.91
CA SER A 31 -31.75 21.50 10.89
C SER A 31 -33.05 22.03 10.28
N ASP A 32 -33.01 22.40 9.01
CA ASP A 32 -34.07 23.21 8.38
C ASP A 32 -35.23 22.33 7.89
N ILE A 33 -35.04 21.00 7.93
CA ILE A 33 -36.04 19.94 7.65
C ILE A 33 -36.56 19.26 8.93
N ILE A 34 -36.24 19.80 10.12
CA ILE A 34 -36.72 19.30 11.41
C ILE A 34 -37.83 20.24 11.91
N GLU A 35 -39.02 19.71 12.17
CA GLU A 35 -40.18 20.49 12.62
C GLU A 35 -40.12 20.77 14.13
N SER A 36 -39.74 19.75 14.90
CA SER A 36 -39.60 19.82 16.36
C SER A 36 -38.61 18.75 16.85
N PRO A 37 -38.13 18.81 18.11
CA PRO A 37 -37.27 17.77 18.66
C PRO A 37 -37.89 16.37 18.49
N GLY A 38 -37.15 15.45 17.88
CA GLY A 38 -37.66 14.11 17.55
C GLY A 38 -38.53 13.98 16.29
N LYS A 39 -38.87 15.07 15.57
CA LYS A 39 -39.82 15.04 14.43
C LYS A 39 -39.30 15.73 13.16
N TRP A 40 -39.20 14.95 12.07
CA TRP A 40 -38.93 15.48 10.72
C TRP A 40 -40.13 16.25 10.18
N ASN A 41 -39.87 17.35 9.46
CA ASN A 41 -40.87 18.06 8.68
C ASN A 41 -41.16 17.23 7.41
N ASN A 42 -42.30 16.56 7.38
CA ASN A 42 -42.62 15.60 6.32
C ASN A 42 -42.96 16.30 5.00
N GLU A 43 -43.59 17.46 5.03
CA GLU A 43 -43.88 18.26 3.84
C GLU A 43 -42.59 18.69 3.14
N VAL A 44 -41.63 19.27 3.89
CA VAL A 44 -40.36 19.75 3.33
C VAL A 44 -39.50 18.56 2.86
N VAL A 45 -39.44 17.46 3.60
CA VAL A 45 -38.66 16.28 3.15
C VAL A 45 -39.23 15.68 1.85
N ASN A 46 -40.55 15.59 1.70
CA ASN A 46 -41.15 15.07 0.46
C ASN A 46 -41.14 16.10 -0.70
N GLN A 47 -41.00 17.39 -0.42
CA GLN A 47 -40.93 18.46 -1.44
C GLN A 47 -39.53 18.59 -2.07
N TYR A 48 -38.46 18.47 -1.27
CA TYR A 48 -37.10 18.82 -1.70
C TYR A 48 -36.19 17.64 -2.04
N PHE A 49 -36.62 16.40 -1.75
CA PHE A 49 -35.83 15.19 -1.98
C PHE A 49 -36.61 14.20 -2.86
N ASN A 50 -35.91 13.39 -3.65
CA ASN A 50 -36.56 12.27 -4.35
C ASN A 50 -37.04 11.21 -3.35
N VAL A 51 -37.96 10.33 -3.79
CA VAL A 51 -38.60 9.31 -2.94
C VAL A 51 -37.60 8.48 -2.13
N ALA A 52 -36.52 7.99 -2.76
CA ALA A 52 -35.52 7.16 -2.08
C ALA A 52 -34.64 7.94 -1.09
N ASP A 53 -34.39 9.24 -1.36
CA ASP A 53 -33.76 10.14 -0.39
C ASP A 53 -34.72 10.42 0.78
N ALA A 54 -35.98 10.76 0.51
CA ALA A 54 -37.00 11.08 1.50
C ALA A 54 -37.30 9.91 2.46
N GLU A 55 -37.53 8.70 1.93
CA GLU A 55 -37.69 7.48 2.73
C GLU A 55 -36.48 7.23 3.65
N CYS A 56 -35.28 7.43 3.11
CA CYS A 56 -34.04 7.28 3.87
C CYS A 56 -33.92 8.34 4.98
N ILE A 57 -34.26 9.60 4.72
CA ILE A 57 -34.28 10.68 5.73
C ILE A 57 -35.27 10.36 6.85
N LEU A 58 -36.52 10.04 6.50
CA LEU A 58 -37.60 9.79 7.46
C LEU A 58 -37.33 8.54 8.32
N SER A 59 -36.52 7.59 7.83
CA SER A 59 -36.08 6.42 8.61
C SER A 59 -35.03 6.74 9.70
N ILE A 60 -34.37 7.91 9.66
CA ILE A 60 -33.35 8.28 10.64
C ILE A 60 -34.04 8.70 11.95
N PRO A 61 -33.76 8.03 13.09
CA PRO A 61 -34.31 8.43 14.37
C PRO A 61 -33.68 9.74 14.86
N LEU A 62 -34.53 10.73 15.16
CA LEU A 62 -34.10 12.00 15.77
C LEU A 62 -34.08 11.89 17.29
N SER A 63 -33.04 12.45 17.93
CA SER A 63 -33.00 12.56 19.39
C SER A 63 -34.01 13.61 19.88
N LEU A 64 -34.64 13.31 21.02
CA LEU A 64 -35.46 14.26 21.79
C LEU A 64 -34.59 15.31 22.50
N PHE A 65 -33.29 15.04 22.68
CA PHE A 65 -32.35 15.89 23.39
C PHE A 65 -31.37 16.58 22.44
N ASN A 66 -31.02 17.82 22.78
CA ASN A 66 -30.05 18.60 22.01
C ASN A 66 -28.62 18.17 22.38
N HIS A 67 -28.03 17.28 21.58
CA HIS A 67 -26.60 16.94 21.66
C HIS A 67 -25.77 17.78 20.68
N GLU A 68 -24.45 17.69 20.78
CA GLU A 68 -23.53 18.18 19.76
C GLU A 68 -23.38 17.20 18.59
N ASP A 69 -22.67 17.62 17.54
CA ASP A 69 -22.53 16.90 16.29
C ASP A 69 -21.23 16.06 16.29
N SER A 70 -21.35 14.74 16.47
CA SER A 70 -20.24 13.80 16.75
C SER A 70 -19.72 13.04 15.52
N TRP A 71 -19.05 11.90 15.71
CA TRP A 71 -18.41 11.11 14.66
C TRP A 71 -18.88 9.64 14.66
N PHE A 72 -19.57 9.20 13.59
CA PHE A 72 -20.24 7.89 13.50
C PHE A 72 -19.83 7.09 12.25
N TRP A 73 -19.31 5.89 12.50
CA TRP A 73 -18.90 4.91 11.51
C TRP A 73 -20.03 3.91 11.20
N HIS A 74 -20.70 4.14 10.06
CA HIS A 74 -21.89 3.41 9.58
C HIS A 74 -21.76 1.87 9.61
N TYR A 75 -20.55 1.33 9.42
CA TYR A 75 -20.30 -0.11 9.34
C TYR A 75 -20.21 -0.81 10.71
N THR A 76 -20.68 -0.16 11.79
CA THR A 76 -20.65 -0.69 13.16
C THR A 76 -21.86 -0.24 13.97
N ASN A 77 -22.41 -1.14 14.79
CA ASN A 77 -23.60 -0.89 15.63
C ASN A 77 -23.42 0.20 16.69
N HIS A 78 -22.17 0.55 17.04
CA HIS A 78 -21.81 1.56 18.04
C HIS A 78 -21.17 2.81 17.41
N GLY A 79 -21.24 2.97 16.08
CA GLY A 79 -20.69 4.14 15.38
C GLY A 79 -19.18 4.34 15.51
N SER A 80 -18.45 3.37 16.03
CA SER A 80 -17.05 3.52 16.40
C SER A 80 -16.15 2.86 15.37
N TYR A 81 -15.27 3.64 14.73
CA TYR A 81 -14.27 3.09 13.83
C TYR A 81 -13.26 2.20 14.59
N PHE A 82 -13.06 0.98 14.08
CA PHE A 82 -11.94 0.12 14.45
C PHE A 82 -11.29 -0.50 13.22
N VAL A 83 -9.98 -0.77 13.29
CA VAL A 83 -9.17 -1.22 12.15
C VAL A 83 -9.79 -2.44 11.44
N GLY A 84 -10.28 -3.42 12.20
CA GLY A 84 -10.98 -4.59 11.65
C GLY A 84 -12.23 -4.26 10.83
N SER A 85 -13.01 -3.24 11.21
CA SER A 85 -14.19 -2.81 10.42
C SER A 85 -13.80 -2.08 9.13
N GLY A 86 -12.74 -1.25 9.18
CA GLY A 86 -12.16 -0.62 7.98
C GLY A 86 -11.59 -1.65 7.01
N TYR A 87 -10.88 -2.66 7.54
CA TYR A 87 -10.38 -3.80 6.76
C TYR A 87 -11.52 -4.61 6.12
N ASN A 88 -12.55 -4.96 6.90
CA ASN A 88 -13.71 -5.70 6.38
C ASN A 88 -14.47 -4.92 5.30
N LEU A 89 -14.59 -3.60 5.43
CA LEU A 89 -15.14 -2.74 4.39
C LEU A 89 -14.27 -2.77 3.13
N ALA A 90 -12.96 -2.54 3.26
CA ALA A 90 -12.04 -2.54 2.13
C ALA A 90 -12.08 -3.87 1.36
N MET A 91 -12.03 -5.00 2.07
CA MET A 91 -12.16 -6.35 1.50
C MET A 91 -13.53 -6.61 0.84
N THR A 92 -14.58 -5.92 1.27
CA THR A 92 -15.93 -6.03 0.68
C THR A 92 -16.02 -5.20 -0.59
N VAL A 93 -15.50 -3.96 -0.58
CA VAL A 93 -15.45 -3.08 -1.76
C VAL A 93 -14.59 -3.70 -2.88
N ASP A 94 -13.46 -4.31 -2.52
CA ASP A 94 -12.57 -5.03 -3.45
C ASP A 94 -13.28 -6.19 -4.16
N LYS A 95 -14.06 -6.99 -3.43
CA LYS A 95 -14.89 -8.09 -4.00
C LYS A 95 -16.00 -7.63 -4.95
N PHE A 96 -16.47 -6.39 -4.81
CA PHE A 96 -17.50 -5.83 -5.69
C PHE A 96 -16.93 -5.12 -6.93
N GLN A 97 -15.60 -5.04 -7.08
CA GLN A 97 -15.01 -4.70 -8.39
C GLN A 97 -15.00 -5.93 -9.30
N PRO A 98 -15.71 -5.92 -10.46
CA PRO A 98 -15.65 -7.01 -11.41
C PRO A 98 -14.29 -6.99 -12.11
N SER A 99 -13.41 -7.94 -11.81
CA SER A 99 -12.05 -7.92 -12.36
C SER A 99 -11.35 -9.28 -12.37
N SER A 100 -11.22 -9.89 -13.57
CA SER A 100 -10.27 -10.99 -13.79
C SER A 100 -8.81 -10.56 -13.56
N ALA A 101 -8.51 -9.26 -13.56
CA ALA A 101 -7.18 -8.77 -13.21
C ALA A 101 -6.88 -8.93 -11.71
N SER A 102 -7.90 -8.96 -10.83
CA SER A 102 -7.71 -9.31 -9.41
C SER A 102 -7.09 -10.69 -9.27
N ASP A 103 -7.66 -11.69 -9.96
CA ASP A 103 -7.14 -13.06 -9.95
C ASP A 103 -5.72 -13.14 -10.53
N VAL A 104 -5.44 -12.48 -11.66
CA VAL A 104 -4.09 -12.43 -12.26
C VAL A 104 -3.07 -11.79 -11.32
N PHE A 105 -3.37 -10.64 -10.70
CA PHE A 105 -2.46 -10.02 -9.73
C PHE A 105 -2.31 -10.87 -8.46
N SER A 106 -3.35 -11.58 -8.01
CA SER A 106 -3.26 -12.50 -6.86
C SER A 106 -2.31 -13.67 -7.15
N LEU A 107 -2.38 -14.23 -8.36
CA LEU A 107 -1.50 -15.30 -8.83
C LEU A 107 -0.06 -14.80 -8.98
N TRP A 108 0.12 -13.61 -9.54
CA TRP A 108 1.44 -12.97 -9.66
C TRP A 108 2.09 -12.76 -8.29
N TRP A 109 1.37 -12.17 -7.33
CA TRP A 109 1.87 -12.00 -5.96
C TRP A 109 2.17 -13.36 -5.29
N LYS A 110 1.35 -14.38 -5.50
CA LYS A 110 1.61 -15.74 -5.00
C LYS A 110 2.92 -16.33 -5.56
N GLN A 111 3.23 -16.07 -6.83
CA GLN A 111 4.49 -16.49 -7.46
C GLN A 111 5.69 -15.67 -6.93
N PHE A 112 5.55 -14.34 -6.86
CA PHE A 112 6.55 -13.42 -6.32
C PHE A 112 6.91 -13.76 -4.86
N TRP A 113 5.92 -13.91 -3.98
CA TRP A 113 6.13 -14.36 -2.59
C TRP A 113 6.54 -15.82 -2.50
N GLY A 114 6.43 -16.59 -3.59
CA GLY A 114 6.97 -17.94 -3.73
C GLY A 114 8.43 -18.00 -4.17
N LEU A 115 9.10 -16.88 -4.46
CA LEU A 115 10.50 -16.87 -4.86
C LEU A 115 11.42 -17.35 -3.74
N LYS A 116 12.47 -18.10 -4.10
CA LYS A 116 13.42 -18.69 -3.15
C LYS A 116 14.48 -17.69 -2.67
N ILE A 117 14.13 -16.43 -2.39
CA ILE A 117 15.03 -15.41 -1.83
C ILE A 117 14.57 -14.91 -0.45
N PRO A 118 15.43 -14.27 0.37
CA PRO A 118 15.07 -13.78 1.69
C PRO A 118 13.90 -12.78 1.70
N ARG A 119 12.98 -12.94 2.65
CA ARG A 119 11.76 -12.12 2.79
C ARG A 119 12.01 -10.61 2.80
N LYS A 120 13.12 -10.15 3.40
CA LYS A 120 13.50 -8.73 3.43
C LYS A 120 13.68 -8.12 2.03
N ILE A 121 14.11 -8.92 1.05
CA ILE A 121 14.39 -8.48 -0.33
C ILE A 121 13.08 -8.43 -1.13
N LEU A 122 12.20 -9.41 -0.93
CA LEU A 122 10.84 -9.38 -1.48
C LEU A 122 10.04 -8.20 -0.93
N HIS A 123 10.14 -7.91 0.37
CA HIS A 123 9.54 -6.72 0.96
C HIS A 123 10.10 -5.43 0.37
N PHE A 124 11.41 -5.34 0.12
CA PHE A 124 12.00 -4.21 -0.59
C PHE A 124 11.36 -4.02 -1.98
N ALA A 125 11.31 -5.06 -2.81
CA ALA A 125 10.72 -4.95 -4.15
C ALA A 125 9.21 -4.63 -4.10
N TRP A 126 8.47 -5.13 -3.10
CA TRP A 126 7.08 -4.73 -2.83
C TRP A 126 6.98 -3.23 -2.47
N THR A 127 7.85 -2.70 -1.61
CA THR A 127 7.90 -1.25 -1.33
C THR A 127 8.32 -0.41 -2.54
N GLY A 128 9.11 -0.97 -3.46
CA GLY A 128 9.45 -0.37 -4.74
C GLY A 128 8.21 -0.24 -5.64
N TYR A 129 7.47 -1.34 -5.81
CA TYR A 129 6.23 -1.44 -6.59
C TYR A 129 5.16 -0.44 -6.14
N HIS A 130 5.06 -0.16 -4.84
CA HIS A 130 4.09 0.78 -4.27
C HIS A 130 4.60 2.23 -4.15
N GLU A 131 5.74 2.59 -4.75
CA GLU A 131 6.33 3.95 -4.66
C GLU A 131 6.60 4.43 -3.22
N ILE A 132 6.89 3.50 -2.30
CA ILE A 132 7.08 3.75 -0.85
C ILE A 132 8.51 4.18 -0.51
N LEU A 133 9.51 3.70 -1.28
CA LEU A 133 10.94 3.92 -1.02
C LEU A 133 11.28 5.41 -0.81
N PRO A 134 12.20 5.75 0.12
CA PRO A 134 12.63 7.12 0.41
C PRO A 134 13.60 7.70 -0.66
N THR A 135 13.16 7.71 -1.91
CA THR A 135 13.81 8.44 -3.01
C THR A 135 13.61 9.95 -2.88
N ARG A 136 14.41 10.79 -3.55
CA ARG A 136 14.28 12.25 -3.46
C ARG A 136 12.91 12.75 -3.94
N ASN A 137 12.27 12.14 -4.94
CA ASN A 137 10.87 12.47 -5.28
C ASN A 137 9.91 12.08 -4.14
N GLY A 138 10.12 10.94 -3.48
CA GLY A 138 9.33 10.51 -2.32
C GLY A 138 9.48 11.45 -1.11
N LEU A 139 10.72 11.88 -0.81
CA LEU A 139 11.05 12.76 0.30
C LEU A 139 10.63 14.22 0.05
N PHE A 140 10.75 14.70 -1.19
CA PHE A 140 10.28 16.04 -1.58
C PHE A 140 8.76 16.15 -1.45
N ARG A 141 8.00 15.15 -1.93
CA ARG A 141 6.54 15.07 -1.75
C ARG A 141 6.08 15.05 -0.28
N ARG A 142 6.97 14.68 0.66
CA ARG A 142 6.72 14.67 2.10
C ARG A 142 7.29 15.90 2.83
N ASN A 143 7.78 16.92 2.09
CA ASN A 143 8.47 18.10 2.61
C ASN A 143 9.71 17.80 3.48
N ILE A 144 10.39 16.67 3.23
CA ILE A 144 11.61 16.24 3.95
C ILE A 144 12.88 16.63 3.18
N ALA A 145 12.84 16.61 1.84
CA ALA A 145 13.97 16.98 0.99
C ALA A 145 13.71 18.32 0.27
N SER A 146 14.74 19.16 0.15
CA SER A 146 14.71 20.45 -0.55
C SER A 146 14.83 20.36 -2.08
N SER A 147 15.18 19.18 -2.61
CA SER A 147 15.33 18.93 -4.05
C SER A 147 15.02 17.48 -4.39
N THR A 148 14.42 17.29 -5.56
CA THR A 148 14.13 16.01 -6.23
C THR A 148 15.35 15.38 -6.91
N SER A 149 16.44 16.13 -7.12
CA SER A 149 17.62 15.68 -7.87
C SER A 149 18.26 14.41 -7.30
N CYS A 150 18.58 13.44 -8.16
CA CYS A 150 19.27 12.22 -7.76
C CYS A 150 20.64 12.53 -7.12
N GLN A 151 20.90 12.00 -5.92
CA GLN A 151 22.13 12.28 -5.19
C GLN A 151 23.38 11.58 -5.75
N LEU A 152 23.20 10.61 -6.66
CA LEU A 152 24.27 9.82 -7.24
C LEU A 152 24.76 10.39 -8.58
N CYS A 153 23.84 10.78 -9.47
CA CYS A 153 24.19 11.32 -10.78
C CYS A 153 23.96 12.84 -10.92
N GLY A 154 23.20 13.48 -10.02
CA GLY A 154 22.86 14.90 -10.09
C GLY A 154 21.72 15.26 -11.06
N PHE A 155 21.31 14.34 -11.94
CA PHE A 155 20.31 14.58 -12.99
C PHE A 155 18.95 13.95 -12.66
N GLY A 156 17.88 14.52 -13.23
CA GLY A 156 16.51 14.02 -13.13
C GLY A 156 15.89 14.10 -11.73
N GLY A 157 14.57 13.90 -11.65
CA GLY A 157 13.90 13.67 -10.36
C GLY A 157 14.03 12.19 -9.97
N GLU A 158 14.66 11.89 -8.84
CA GLU A 158 14.87 10.51 -8.38
C GLU A 158 13.53 9.84 -8.00
N SER A 159 12.93 9.12 -8.96
CA SER A 159 11.87 8.14 -8.74
C SER A 159 12.45 6.79 -8.32
N ASN A 160 11.61 5.82 -7.94
CA ASN A 160 12.10 4.46 -7.69
C ASN A 160 12.69 3.83 -8.96
N ALA A 161 12.07 4.06 -10.12
CA ALA A 161 12.58 3.59 -11.40
C ALA A 161 13.95 4.21 -11.72
N HIS A 162 14.11 5.53 -11.52
CA HIS A 162 15.42 6.17 -11.71
C HIS A 162 16.46 5.64 -10.72
N ALA A 163 16.15 5.58 -9.41
CA ALA A 163 17.09 5.16 -8.38
C ALA A 163 17.63 3.73 -8.58
N ILE A 164 16.82 2.83 -9.17
CA ILE A 164 17.15 1.41 -9.31
C ILE A 164 17.55 1.02 -10.73
N PHE A 165 16.91 1.58 -11.77
CA PHE A 165 17.13 1.18 -13.16
C PHE A 165 17.89 2.24 -13.95
N TRP A 166 17.41 3.49 -13.98
CA TRP A 166 17.87 4.50 -14.97
C TRP A 166 19.03 5.40 -14.51
N CYS A 167 19.37 5.41 -13.22
CA CYS A 167 20.53 6.15 -12.72
C CYS A 167 21.81 5.59 -13.37
N PRO A 168 22.71 6.43 -13.94
CA PRO A 168 23.97 5.96 -14.54
C PRO A 168 24.84 5.09 -13.62
N VAL A 169 24.80 5.32 -12.30
CA VAL A 169 25.50 4.49 -11.31
C VAL A 169 24.86 3.11 -11.17
N ALA A 170 23.54 3.00 -11.30
CA ALA A 170 22.82 1.73 -11.33
C ALA A 170 23.00 0.99 -12.66
N GLN A 171 22.95 1.70 -13.79
CA GLN A 171 23.22 1.17 -15.13
C GLN A 171 24.61 0.49 -15.21
N GLY A 172 25.63 1.05 -14.54
CA GLY A 172 26.95 0.41 -14.44
C GLY A 172 26.94 -0.99 -13.81
N ILE A 173 25.95 -1.31 -12.96
CA ILE A 173 25.74 -2.64 -12.39
C ILE A 173 24.86 -3.49 -13.33
N TRP A 174 23.78 -2.93 -13.89
CA TRP A 174 22.91 -3.66 -14.83
C TRP A 174 23.63 -4.16 -16.08
N ASN A 175 24.51 -3.34 -16.65
CA ASN A 175 25.32 -3.70 -17.83
C ASN A 175 26.25 -4.89 -17.59
N LEU A 176 26.60 -5.19 -16.34
CA LEU A 176 27.40 -6.36 -15.94
C LEU A 176 26.55 -7.57 -15.50
N MET A 177 25.23 -7.39 -15.32
CA MET A 177 24.29 -8.46 -14.97
C MET A 177 23.56 -9.03 -16.21
N GLU A 178 23.85 -8.50 -17.40
CA GLU A 178 23.38 -8.99 -18.71
C GLU A 178 21.84 -9.06 -18.89
N PHE A 179 21.08 -8.24 -18.15
CA PHE A 179 19.63 -8.11 -18.32
C PHE A 179 19.28 -7.21 -19.53
N SER A 180 19.51 -7.73 -20.74
CA SER A 180 19.35 -7.01 -22.01
C SER A 180 18.00 -6.33 -22.20
N PHE A 181 16.91 -6.91 -21.67
CA PHE A 181 15.56 -6.33 -21.77
C PHE A 181 15.47 -4.91 -21.18
N LEU A 182 16.34 -4.53 -20.24
CA LEU A 182 16.39 -3.18 -19.69
C LEU A 182 16.81 -2.11 -20.73
N HIS A 183 17.42 -2.50 -21.85
CA HIS A 183 17.72 -1.59 -22.96
C HIS A 183 16.52 -1.40 -23.91
N GLU A 184 15.53 -2.31 -23.87
CA GLU A 184 14.30 -2.24 -24.67
C GLU A 184 13.19 -1.44 -23.95
N VAL A 185 13.28 -1.38 -22.61
CA VAL A 185 12.38 -0.62 -21.75
C VAL A 185 12.78 0.86 -21.75
N LYS A 186 11.81 1.76 -21.94
CA LYS A 186 12.04 3.21 -21.92
C LYS A 186 12.18 3.76 -20.49
N GLU A 187 12.93 4.85 -20.34
CA GLU A 187 13.19 5.47 -19.02
C GLU A 187 11.92 6.02 -18.33
N GLU A 188 10.83 6.29 -19.06
CA GLU A 188 9.57 6.76 -18.46
C GLU A 188 8.78 5.65 -17.75
N ILE A 189 9.18 4.38 -17.88
CA ILE A 189 8.50 3.24 -17.25
C ILE A 189 8.79 3.21 -15.74
N ASP A 190 7.72 3.11 -14.95
CA ASP A 190 7.79 3.11 -13.48
C ASP A 190 8.30 1.78 -12.90
N PHE A 191 8.65 1.78 -11.61
CA PHE A 191 9.26 0.61 -10.98
C PHE A 191 8.33 -0.62 -11.03
N LYS A 192 7.03 -0.40 -10.90
CA LYS A 192 6.00 -1.43 -11.00
C LYS A 192 6.05 -2.14 -12.35
N ASN A 193 6.00 -1.40 -13.45
CA ASN A 193 5.90 -1.99 -14.78
C ASN A 193 7.21 -2.65 -15.20
N VAL A 194 8.39 -2.12 -14.81
CA VAL A 194 9.67 -2.85 -14.98
C VAL A 194 9.66 -4.17 -14.22
N LEU A 195 9.18 -4.20 -12.97
CA LEU A 195 9.15 -5.43 -12.15
C LEU A 195 8.18 -6.48 -12.72
N LEU A 196 7.02 -6.06 -13.24
CA LEU A 196 6.06 -6.94 -13.90
C LEU A 196 6.64 -7.50 -15.19
N TYR A 197 7.13 -6.63 -16.09
CA TYR A 197 7.73 -7.05 -17.37
C TYR A 197 8.92 -8.00 -17.17
N ALA A 198 9.82 -7.69 -16.23
CA ALA A 198 10.93 -8.57 -15.86
C ALA A 198 10.46 -9.98 -15.49
N SER A 199 9.34 -10.10 -14.76
CA SER A 199 8.80 -11.41 -14.35
C SER A 199 8.19 -12.24 -15.48
N GLU A 200 7.89 -11.61 -16.62
CA GLU A 200 7.31 -12.25 -17.81
C GLU A 200 8.40 -12.65 -18.82
N VAL A 201 9.46 -11.85 -18.96
CA VAL A 201 10.49 -12.06 -20.00
C VAL A 201 11.72 -12.85 -19.55
N VAL A 202 11.92 -13.06 -18.24
CA VAL A 202 13.03 -13.90 -17.73
C VAL A 202 12.53 -15.05 -16.86
N ASP A 203 13.31 -16.13 -16.76
CA ASP A 203 12.94 -17.27 -15.93
C ASP A 203 12.96 -16.96 -14.42
N ARG A 204 12.47 -17.90 -13.62
CA ARG A 204 12.32 -17.74 -12.16
C ARG A 204 13.65 -17.54 -11.41
N GLU A 205 14.76 -18.04 -11.92
CA GLU A 205 16.10 -17.82 -11.36
C GLU A 205 16.64 -16.45 -11.77
N ALA A 206 16.56 -16.11 -13.05
CA ALA A 206 16.93 -14.79 -13.56
C ALA A 206 16.12 -13.68 -12.85
N PHE A 207 14.82 -13.88 -12.61
CA PHE A 207 13.98 -12.93 -11.89
C PHE A 207 14.35 -12.82 -10.40
N ALA A 208 14.80 -13.91 -9.77
CA ALA A 208 15.34 -13.88 -8.42
C ALA A 208 16.66 -13.08 -8.35
N LYS A 209 17.57 -13.26 -9.32
CA LYS A 209 18.80 -12.47 -9.46
C LYS A 209 18.49 -10.99 -9.75
N PHE A 210 17.50 -10.70 -10.59
CA PHE A 210 17.02 -9.34 -10.90
C PHE A 210 16.54 -8.59 -9.64
N ILE A 211 15.73 -9.25 -8.80
CA ILE A 211 15.26 -8.66 -7.53
C ILE A 211 16.41 -8.46 -6.53
N ILE A 212 17.37 -9.40 -6.46
CA ILE A 212 18.57 -9.25 -5.61
C ILE A 212 19.44 -8.08 -6.11
N CYS A 213 19.65 -7.96 -7.42
CA CYS A 213 20.38 -6.85 -8.03
C CYS A 213 19.72 -5.50 -7.71
N SER A 214 18.40 -5.41 -7.91
CA SER A 214 17.61 -4.22 -7.55
C SER A 214 17.81 -3.81 -6.07
N TRP A 215 17.84 -4.78 -5.15
CA TRP A 215 18.11 -4.53 -3.74
C TRP A 215 19.56 -4.17 -3.43
N ALA A 216 20.51 -4.75 -4.17
CA ALA A 216 21.93 -4.42 -4.06
C ALA A 216 22.18 -2.96 -4.48
N ILE A 217 21.63 -2.54 -5.62
CA ILE A 217 21.68 -1.17 -6.13
C ILE A 217 21.08 -0.20 -5.12
N TRP A 218 19.89 -0.48 -4.57
CA TRP A 218 19.29 0.33 -3.51
C TRP A 218 20.19 0.45 -2.27
N THR A 219 20.83 -0.66 -1.89
CA THR A 219 21.71 -0.71 -0.72
C THR A 219 22.98 0.11 -0.95
N GLU A 220 23.62 0.01 -2.12
CA GLU A 220 24.78 0.82 -2.49
C GLU A 220 24.39 2.31 -2.63
N ARG A 221 23.24 2.64 -3.22
CA ARG A 221 22.69 4.01 -3.29
C ARG A 221 22.54 4.65 -1.91
N ASN A 222 22.05 3.90 -0.93
CA ASN A 222 21.92 4.39 0.44
C ASN A 222 23.26 4.55 1.15
N LYS A 223 24.20 3.59 0.98
CA LYS A 223 25.57 3.73 1.48
C LYS A 223 26.23 5.01 0.98
N ILE A 224 26.14 5.29 -0.33
CA ILE A 224 26.68 6.50 -0.96
C ILE A 224 26.00 7.76 -0.40
N THR A 225 24.67 7.73 -0.27
CA THR A 225 23.89 8.85 0.31
C THR A 225 24.27 9.15 1.77
N HIS A 226 24.71 8.14 2.52
CA HIS A 226 25.23 8.27 3.88
C HIS A 226 26.77 8.40 3.95
N GLY A 227 27.43 8.81 2.87
CA GLY A 227 28.84 9.20 2.86
C GLY A 227 29.85 8.05 2.71
N GLN A 228 29.41 6.82 2.42
CA GLN A 228 30.34 5.74 2.06
C GLN A 228 30.84 5.91 0.61
N LYS A 229 32.04 5.39 0.34
CA LYS A 229 32.63 5.42 -1.01
C LYS A 229 31.85 4.54 -1.99
N ILE A 230 31.74 5.01 -3.22
CA ILE A 230 31.21 4.22 -4.36
C ILE A 230 32.10 2.98 -4.55
N ARG A 231 31.49 1.79 -4.57
CA ARG A 231 32.15 0.54 -4.94
C ARG A 231 32.17 0.40 -6.46
N GLN A 232 33.22 -0.22 -7.02
CA GLN A 232 33.21 -0.56 -8.45
C GLN A 232 32.10 -1.59 -8.74
N PRO A 233 31.34 -1.45 -9.85
CA PRO A 233 30.20 -2.33 -10.15
C PRO A 233 30.52 -3.83 -10.15
N GLN A 234 31.73 -4.22 -10.57
CA GLN A 234 32.20 -5.60 -10.60
C GLN A 234 32.07 -6.28 -9.23
N PHE A 235 32.57 -5.64 -8.16
CA PHE A 235 32.48 -6.17 -6.79
C PHE A 235 31.04 -6.20 -6.24
N VAL A 236 30.10 -5.48 -6.85
CA VAL A 236 28.68 -5.55 -6.50
C VAL A 236 28.05 -6.76 -7.20
N VAL A 237 28.38 -7.00 -8.48
CA VAL A 237 27.92 -8.17 -9.25
C VAL A 237 28.47 -9.49 -8.71
N GLU A 238 29.77 -9.59 -8.43
CA GLU A 238 30.38 -10.74 -7.77
C GLU A 238 29.66 -11.08 -6.45
N TRP A 239 29.33 -10.05 -5.67
CA TRP A 239 28.59 -10.21 -4.42
C TRP A 239 27.13 -10.65 -4.66
N ILE A 240 26.43 -10.12 -5.68
CA ILE A 240 25.07 -10.55 -6.06
C ILE A 240 25.06 -12.05 -6.40
N ILE A 241 26.01 -12.51 -7.22
CA ILE A 241 26.13 -13.89 -7.68
C ILE A 241 26.41 -14.80 -6.47
N SER A 242 27.48 -14.53 -5.71
CA SER A 242 27.86 -15.30 -4.52
C SER A 242 26.74 -15.32 -3.46
N TYR A 243 26.02 -14.21 -3.29
CA TYR A 243 24.89 -14.13 -2.37
C TYR A 243 23.72 -15.02 -2.82
N TYR A 244 23.38 -15.04 -4.11
CA TYR A 244 22.36 -15.94 -4.65
C TYR A 244 22.75 -17.42 -4.49
N GLU A 245 24.00 -17.78 -4.80
CA GLU A 245 24.53 -19.13 -4.58
C GLU A 245 24.48 -19.56 -3.11
N SER A 246 24.79 -18.65 -2.18
CA SER A 246 24.68 -18.92 -0.74
C SER A 246 23.23 -19.21 -0.32
N ILE A 247 22.26 -18.52 -0.92
CA ILE A 247 20.81 -18.74 -0.67
C ILE A 247 20.37 -20.12 -1.16
N LEU A 248 20.90 -20.60 -2.29
CA LEU A 248 20.65 -21.96 -2.78
C LEU A 248 21.31 -23.01 -1.87
N SER A 249 22.57 -22.79 -1.50
CA SER A 249 23.36 -23.69 -0.64
C SER A 249 22.73 -23.87 0.75
N MET A 250 22.28 -22.77 1.38
CA MET A 250 21.57 -22.81 2.67
C MET A 250 20.25 -23.61 2.61
N LYS A 251 19.67 -23.79 1.41
CA LYS A 251 18.40 -24.52 1.19
C LYS A 251 18.58 -25.97 0.75
N ALA A 252 19.78 -26.36 0.33
CA ALA A 252 20.10 -27.75 0.01
C ALA A 252 20.17 -28.64 1.26
N GLY A 253 20.24 -28.04 2.45
CA GLY A 253 20.49 -28.73 3.72
C GLY A 253 21.94 -29.20 3.84
N PRO A 254 22.40 -29.59 5.04
CA PRO A 254 23.71 -30.20 5.18
C PRO A 254 23.72 -31.53 4.41
N LYS A 255 24.68 -31.69 3.48
CA LYS A 255 25.02 -33.01 2.93
C LYS A 255 25.31 -33.92 4.12
N LYS A 256 24.53 -34.99 4.31
CA LYS A 256 24.75 -35.96 5.38
C LYS A 256 26.07 -36.70 5.11
N SER A 257 27.17 -36.21 5.68
CA SER A 257 28.34 -37.03 5.92
C SER A 257 27.94 -38.15 6.89
N SER A 258 28.11 -39.39 6.45
CA SER A 258 27.85 -40.57 7.28
C SER A 258 28.98 -40.72 8.30
N GLN A 259 28.85 -40.07 9.46
CA GLN A 259 29.60 -40.42 10.66
C GLN A 259 28.67 -40.70 11.83
N THR A 260 28.79 -41.92 12.34
CA THR A 260 28.07 -42.47 13.48
C THR A 260 28.70 -42.03 14.81
N ASN A 261 27.91 -41.37 15.67
CA ASN A 261 27.69 -41.73 17.09
C ASN A 261 27.33 -40.52 17.97
N GLY A 262 26.70 -40.81 19.12
CA GLY A 262 26.64 -39.90 20.26
C GLY A 262 25.26 -39.31 20.54
N ARG A 263 24.52 -39.90 21.49
CA ARG A 263 23.32 -39.28 22.07
C ARG A 263 23.74 -38.16 23.04
N ASN A 264 22.95 -37.09 23.11
CA ASN A 264 22.16 -36.81 24.32
C ASN A 264 21.05 -35.79 24.04
N ARG A 265 19.99 -35.86 24.85
CA ARG A 265 18.84 -34.94 24.87
C ARG A 265 18.89 -34.15 26.16
N GLU A 266 18.50 -32.88 26.10
CA GLU A 266 17.84 -32.19 27.21
C GLU A 266 16.90 -31.12 26.65
N ALA A 267 15.86 -30.75 27.40
CA ALA A 267 14.69 -30.04 26.86
C ALA A 267 14.10 -29.04 27.86
N SER A 268 13.72 -27.87 27.34
CA SER A 268 12.75 -26.91 27.91
C SER A 268 12.66 -25.68 26.99
N ALA A 269 11.69 -24.76 27.10
CA ALA A 269 10.22 -24.83 27.10
C ALA A 269 9.68 -23.42 27.43
N GLY A 270 8.74 -22.90 26.62
CA GLY A 270 8.01 -21.64 26.89
C GLY A 270 8.76 -20.33 26.58
N SER A 271 8.10 -19.20 26.39
CA SER A 271 6.67 -18.94 26.13
C SER A 271 6.47 -17.56 25.46
N SER A 272 5.27 -17.31 24.93
CA SER A 272 4.90 -16.16 24.09
C SER A 272 4.04 -15.10 24.79
N THR A 273 4.18 -13.82 24.40
CA THR A 273 3.17 -12.71 24.39
C THR A 273 3.89 -11.41 23.96
N SER A 274 3.29 -10.34 23.44
CA SER A 274 2.00 -10.05 22.77
C SER A 274 2.10 -8.65 22.14
N ALA A 275 1.51 -8.39 20.96
CA ALA A 275 1.55 -7.07 20.32
C ALA A 275 0.42 -6.12 20.79
N GLN A 276 0.69 -4.81 20.81
CA GLN A 276 -0.31 -3.76 21.07
C GLN A 276 -0.63 -2.99 19.78
N GLU A 277 -1.91 -2.70 19.55
CA GLU A 277 -2.39 -1.84 18.46
C GLU A 277 -2.57 -0.38 18.91
N GLN A 278 -2.34 0.57 18.00
CA GLN A 278 -2.64 2.00 18.20
C GLN A 278 -3.72 2.46 17.22
N ARG A 279 -4.59 3.39 17.66
CA ARG A 279 -5.70 3.97 16.88
C ARG A 279 -5.31 5.28 16.20
N CYS A 280 -5.89 5.56 15.02
CA CYS A 280 -6.02 6.91 14.45
C CYS A 280 -7.23 7.03 13.49
N GLY A 281 -8.03 8.10 13.65
CA GLY A 281 -8.91 8.71 12.62
C GLY A 281 -10.28 8.08 12.29
N GLY A 282 -11.37 8.83 12.46
CA GLY A 282 -12.76 8.45 12.09
C GLY A 282 -13.69 9.68 11.87
N ILE A 283 -14.85 9.52 11.20
CA ILE A 283 -15.59 10.60 10.51
C ILE A 283 -17.07 10.84 10.98
N LEU A 284 -17.58 12.07 10.78
CA LEU A 284 -18.77 12.74 11.39
C LEU A 284 -20.15 12.05 11.22
N ARG A 285 -20.93 12.00 12.31
CA ARG A 285 -22.33 11.52 12.47
C ARG A 285 -22.69 11.26 13.96
N ARG A 286 -23.96 11.04 14.30
CA ARG A 286 -24.43 10.64 15.65
C ARG A 286 -24.91 9.20 15.62
#